data_AF-A0AAQ0QD87-F1
#
_entry.id   AF-A0AAQ0QD87-F1
#
_cell.length_a   1.000
_cell.length_b   1.000
_cell.length_c   1.000
_cell.angle_alpha   90.00
_cell.angle_beta   90.00
_cell.angle_gamma   90.00
#
_symmetry.space_group_name_H-M   'P 1'
#
loop_
_entity.id
_entity.type
_entity.pdbx_description
1 polymer ?
#
loop_
_entity_poly.entity_id
_entity_poly.type
_entity_poly.pdbx_seq_one_letter_code
_entity_poly.pdbx_strand_id
1 'polypeptide(L)'
;MNRETEIVANKQLRKDIDEIVQRVKELPASRERSLAITKLQEGVMWLGMDLKRLNCDNPYPSSKDPSTGSTIEPTADGLKL
;
A
#
# COMPACT_ATOMS: atom_id res chain seq x y z
N MET A 1 18.98 -1.73 8.10
CA MET A 1 18.11 -2.94 8.08
C MET A 1 18.41 -3.67 6.77
N ASN A 2 18.37 -5.01 6.71
CA ASN A 2 18.55 -5.71 5.42
C ASN A 2 17.20 -5.80 4.68
N ARG A 3 17.21 -6.03 3.36
CA ARG A 3 16.00 -6.07 2.50
C ARG A 3 14.94 -7.03 3.02
N GLU A 4 15.35 -8.20 3.48
CA GLU A 4 14.45 -9.20 4.06
C GLU A 4 13.75 -8.68 5.31
N THR A 5 14.49 -7.99 6.18
CA THR A 5 13.93 -7.39 7.40
C THR A 5 12.96 -6.25 7.08
N GLU A 6 13.22 -5.44 6.05
CA GLU A 6 12.28 -4.41 5.56
C GLU A 6 10.97 -5.04 5.07
N ILE A 7 11.06 -6.12 4.31
CA ILE A 7 9.88 -6.85 3.82
C ILE A 7 9.06 -7.42 4.99
N VAL A 8 9.72 -8.09 5.95
CA VAL A 8 9.05 -8.67 7.11
C VAL A 8 8.41 -7.58 7.97
N ALA A 9 9.11 -6.48 8.22
CA ALA A 9 8.59 -5.35 8.99
C ALA A 9 7.36 -4.72 8.33
N ASN A 10 7.39 -4.47 7.02
CA ASN A 10 6.23 -3.93 6.30
C ASN A 10 5.03 -4.88 6.35
N LYS A 11 5.24 -6.19 6.18
CA LYS A 11 4.16 -7.19 6.27
C LYS A 11 3.55 -7.23 7.67
N GLN A 12 4.39 -7.18 8.70
CA GLN A 12 3.93 -7.20 10.09
C GLN A 12 3.12 -5.94 10.42
N LEU A 13 3.64 -4.75 10.06
CA LEU A 13 2.94 -3.48 10.28
C LEU A 13 1.58 -3.44 9.57
N ARG A 14 1.47 -3.96 8.34
CA ARG A 14 0.18 -4.03 7.65
C ARG A 14 -0.84 -4.88 8.41
N LYS A 15 -0.42 -6.04 8.92
CA LYS A 15 -1.27 -6.91 9.75
C LYS A 15 -1.69 -6.21 11.05
N ASP A 16 -0.74 -5.62 11.75
CA ASP A 16 -1.00 -4.94 13.04
C ASP A 16 -1.96 -3.76 12.87
N ILE A 17 -1.81 -3.00 11.79
CA ILE A 17 -2.72 -1.88 11.48
C ILE A 17 -4.12 -2.39 11.14
N ASP A 18 -4.26 -3.48 10.38
CA ASP A 18 -5.57 -4.07 10.11
C ASP A 18 -6.28 -4.50 11.40
N GLU A 19 -5.53 -5.09 12.36
CA GLU A 19 -6.06 -5.43 13.69
C GLU A 19 -6.49 -4.17 14.47
N ILE A 20 -5.71 -3.08 14.41
CA ILE A 20 -6.08 -1.80 15.02
C ILE A 20 -7.34 -1.22 14.37
N VAL A 21 -7.48 -1.30 13.04
CA VAL A 21 -8.67 -0.83 12.33
C VAL A 21 -9.92 -1.57 12.82
N GLN A 22 -9.86 -2.89 13.04
CA GLN A 22 -10.99 -3.62 13.61
C GLN A 22 -11.34 -3.14 15.02
N ARG A 23 -10.34 -2.95 15.87
CA ARG A 23 -10.54 -2.42 17.24
C ARG A 23 -11.15 -1.02 17.25
N VAL A 24 -10.81 -0.16 16.29
CA VAL A 24 -11.42 1.18 16.17
C VAL A 24 -12.89 1.09 15.71
N LYS A 25 -13.22 0.13 14.85
CA LYS A 25 -14.59 -0.11 14.38
C LYS A 25 -15.53 -0.63 15.46
N GLU A 26 -15.01 -1.27 16.50
CA GLU A 26 -15.78 -1.73 17.67
C GLU A 26 -16.20 -0.57 18.60
N LEU A 27 -15.58 0.61 18.46
CA LEU A 27 -15.91 1.79 19.25
C LEU A 27 -17.11 2.56 18.67
N PRO A 28 -17.83 3.37 19.47
CA PRO A 28 -18.91 4.20 18.96
C PRO A 28 -18.45 5.10 17.81
N ALA A 29 -19.23 5.16 16.73
CA ALA A 29 -18.87 5.96 15.56
C ALA A 29 -18.70 7.45 15.92
N SER A 30 -17.63 8.07 15.41
CA SER A 30 -17.42 9.51 15.45
C SER A 30 -16.66 9.95 14.21
N ARG A 31 -16.65 11.26 13.93
CA ARG A 31 -15.88 11.83 12.82
C ARG A 31 -14.39 11.55 12.97
N GLU A 32 -13.86 11.71 14.18
CA GLU A 32 -12.46 11.49 14.54
C GLU A 32 -12.05 10.04 14.32
N ARG A 33 -12.90 9.07 14.72
CA ARG A 33 -12.64 7.64 14.49
C ARG A 33 -12.73 7.27 13.02
N SER A 34 -13.63 7.88 12.25
CA SER A 34 -13.71 7.68 10.80
C SER A 34 -12.44 8.18 10.10
N LEU A 35 -11.92 9.33 10.51
CA LEU A 35 -10.64 9.87 10.03
C LEU A 35 -9.47 8.97 10.44
N ALA A 36 -9.47 8.45 11.67
CA ALA A 36 -8.44 7.52 12.14
C ALA A 36 -8.41 6.24 11.28
N ILE A 37 -9.57 5.62 11.02
CA ILE A 37 -9.66 4.44 10.14
C ILE A 37 -9.10 4.76 8.75
N THR A 38 -9.50 5.90 8.17
CA THR A 38 -9.05 6.31 6.83
C THR A 38 -7.52 6.44 6.78
N LYS A 39 -6.91 7.10 7.77
CA LYS A 39 -5.45 7.28 7.83
C LYS A 39 -4.69 5.99 8.09
N LEU A 40 -5.24 5.09 8.90
CA LEU A 40 -4.68 3.75 9.09
C LEU A 40 -4.69 2.95 7.78
N GLN A 41 -5.81 2.96 7.05
CA GLN A 41 -5.92 2.29 5.75
C GLN A 41 -4.99 2.88 4.68
N GLU A 42 -4.85 4.22 4.62
CA GLU A 42 -3.84 4.88 3.79
C GLU A 42 -2.42 4.41 4.15
N GLY A 43 -2.12 4.27 5.45
CA GLY A 43 -0.85 3.71 5.93
C GLY A 43 -0.58 2.30 5.41
N VAL A 44 -1.56 1.40 5.49
CA VAL A 44 -1.47 0.03 4.94
C VAL A 44 -1.19 0.05 3.43
N MET A 45 -1.84 0.96 2.70
CA MET A 45 -1.62 1.13 1.26
C MET A 45 -0.17 1.57 0.96
N TRP A 46 0.35 2.57 1.67
CA TRP A 46 1.72 3.06 1.48
C TRP A 46 2.77 2.01 1.83
N LEU A 47 2.56 1.21 2.88
CA LEU A 47 3.43 0.07 3.19
C LEU A 47 3.39 -1.00 2.07
N GLY A 48 2.26 -1.17 1.41
CA GLY A 48 2.14 -2.01 0.21
C GLY A 48 2.95 -1.48 -0.98
N MET A 49 2.98 -0.15 -1.16
CA MET A 49 3.82 0.48 -2.19
C MET A 49 5.31 0.37 -1.87
N ASP A 50 5.70 0.43 -0.60
CA ASP A 50 7.09 0.21 -0.21
C ASP A 50 7.54 -1.23 -0.47
N LEU A 51 6.67 -2.22 -0.23
CA LEU A 51 6.92 -3.60 -0.65
C LEU A 51 7.12 -3.73 -2.17
N LYS A 52 6.38 -2.96 -2.99
CA LYS A 52 6.59 -2.93 -4.45
C LYS A 52 7.94 -2.33 -4.81
N ARG A 53 8.34 -1.21 -4.18
CA ARG A 53 9.70 -0.63 -4.33
C ARG A 53 10.79 -1.64 -3.99
N LEU A 54 10.58 -2.42 -2.94
CA LEU A 54 11.50 -3.47 -2.51
C LEU A 54 11.50 -4.70 -3.42
N ASN A 55 10.56 -4.84 -4.36
CA ASN A 55 10.43 -6.02 -5.23
C ASN A 55 10.62 -5.73 -6.73
N CYS A 56 10.76 -4.47 -7.16
CA CYS A 56 10.85 -4.13 -8.58
C CYS A 56 11.88 -3.03 -8.87
N ASP A 57 12.70 -3.24 -9.91
CA ASP A 57 13.20 -2.15 -10.73
C ASP A 57 12.01 -1.52 -11.49
N ASN A 58 12.08 -0.22 -11.82
CA ASN A 58 10.94 0.56 -12.33
C ASN A 58 10.09 -0.22 -13.36
N PRO A 59 8.87 -0.68 -13.01
CA PRO A 59 8.07 -1.52 -13.90
C PRO A 59 7.48 -0.73 -15.06
N TYR A 60 7.51 0.60 -14.98
CA TYR A 60 6.94 1.48 -15.98
C TYR A 60 7.93 2.55 -16.43
N PRO A 61 8.94 2.18 -17.23
CA PRO A 61 9.96 3.11 -17.70
C PRO A 61 9.37 4.26 -18.52
N SER A 62 8.22 4.04 -19.16
CA SER A 62 7.58 4.99 -20.06
C SER A 62 6.28 5.61 -19.54
N SER A 63 5.77 5.21 -18.36
CA SER A 63 4.50 5.73 -17.78
C SER A 63 4.42 7.26 -17.63
N LYS A 64 5.56 7.95 -17.60
CA LYS A 64 5.63 9.41 -17.49
C LYS A 64 5.96 10.09 -18.82
N ASP A 65 6.16 9.33 -19.89
CA ASP A 65 6.43 9.82 -21.23
C ASP A 65 5.12 9.87 -22.04
N PRO A 66 4.56 11.08 -22.25
CA PRO A 66 3.29 11.24 -22.98
C PRO A 66 3.39 10.85 -24.47
N SER A 67 4.60 10.64 -25.01
CA SER A 67 4.80 10.18 -26.38
C SER A 67 4.43 8.71 -26.61
N THR A 68 4.26 7.93 -25.54
CA THR A 68 3.86 6.51 -25.61
C THR A 68 2.36 6.30 -25.86
N GLY A 69 1.58 7.39 -25.96
CA GLY A 69 0.21 7.38 -26.42
C GLY A 69 -0.76 6.70 -25.45
N SER A 70 -1.68 5.89 -25.98
CA SER A 70 -2.70 5.17 -25.20
C SER A 70 -2.23 3.82 -24.65
N THR A 71 -0.93 3.53 -24.75
CA THR A 71 -0.36 2.26 -24.29
C THR A 71 -0.30 2.27 -22.77
N ILE A 72 -1.14 1.45 -22.14
CA ILE A 72 -1.09 1.23 -20.70
C ILE A 72 -0.22 -0.01 -20.48
N GLU A 73 0.98 0.20 -19.94
CA GLU A 73 1.88 -0.90 -19.59
C GLU A 73 1.19 -1.82 -18.57
N PRO A 74 1.25 -3.15 -18.78
CA PRO A 74 0.52 -4.11 -17.96
C PRO A 74 0.99 -4.04 -16.51
N THR A 75 0.03 -4.15 -15.59
CA THR A 75 0.32 -4.07 -14.15
C THR A 75 1.37 -5.11 -13.75
N ALA A 76 2.47 -4.68 -13.14
CA ALA A 76 3.45 -5.60 -12.57
C ALA A 76 2.75 -6.53 -11.55
N ASP A 77 2.75 -7.82 -11.86
CA ASP A 77 2.19 -8.92 -11.08
C ASP A 77 0.70 -8.87 -10.72
N GLY A 78 -0.15 -9.06 -11.74
CA GLY A 78 -1.44 -9.77 -11.54
C GLY A 78 -2.42 -9.16 -10.55
N LEU A 79 -2.23 -7.87 -10.19
CA LEU A 79 -3.12 -7.10 -9.33
C LEU A 79 -4.44 -6.89 -10.07
N LYS A 80 -5.35 -7.85 -9.90
CA LYS A 80 -6.76 -7.71 -10.27
C LYS A 80 -7.38 -6.74 -9.28
N LEU A 81 -7.80 -5.57 -9.80
CA LEU A 81 -8.66 -4.62 -9.10
C LEU A 81 -10.01 -5.26 -8.79
#